data_AF-A0A7H8L1N4-F1
#
_entry.id   AF-A0A7H8L1N4-F1
#
_cell.length_a   1.000
_cell.length_b   1.000
_cell.length_c   1.000
_cell.angle_alpha   90.00
_cell.angle_beta   90.00
_cell.angle_gamma   90.00
#
_symmetry.space_group_name_H-M   'P 1'
#
loop_
_entity.id
_entity.type
_entity.pdbx_description
1 polymer ?
#
loop_
_entity_poly.entity_id
_entity_poly.type
_entity_poly.pdbx_seq_one_letter_code
_entity_poly.pdbx_strand_id
1 'polypeptide(L)'
;MSGVSATVWSVGASAKVVLERSREAAPAPLRLAHRQARHELGLLCSLILANPASAATLAKLVDSEVERPEGALVLGVLLNLADYEEGARFWWEFAAGGGSHLAASCLWFWHQSRGEPRDAQFWRHQAEKLADEPQPQWRMPSPERPLVPRRVRADILARCKQGLAPRLPARMAAVLKSLPVQDDHHDWPEVPHWSPDVVCHLKAAAENC
;
A
#
# COMPACT_ATOMS: atom_id res chain seq x y z
N MET A 1 -12.93 -47.31 65.12
CA MET A 1 -11.59 -47.30 64.48
C MET A 1 -11.83 -47.21 62.98
N SER A 2 -12.04 -46.01 62.46
CA SER A 2 -11.01 -45.12 61.90
C SER A 2 -10.53 -45.60 60.53
N GLY A 3 -10.82 -44.82 59.47
CA GLY A 3 -10.28 -45.04 58.13
C GLY A 3 -11.01 -44.24 57.05
N VAL A 4 -10.57 -43.01 56.82
CA VAL A 4 -11.01 -42.05 55.80
C VAL A 4 -10.15 -42.19 54.54
N SER A 5 -10.75 -42.18 53.34
CA SER A 5 -10.21 -41.71 52.04
C SER A 5 -10.96 -42.40 50.89
N ALA A 6 -11.21 -41.84 49.72
CA ALA A 6 -11.10 -40.49 49.19
C ALA A 6 -12.01 -40.43 47.95
N THR A 7 -12.47 -39.23 47.61
CA THR A 7 -13.41 -38.87 46.56
C THR A 7 -12.85 -39.09 45.15
N VAL A 8 -13.65 -39.62 44.22
CA VAL A 8 -13.43 -39.42 42.77
C VAL A 8 -14.76 -39.01 42.13
N TRP A 9 -14.88 -37.73 41.80
CA TRP A 9 -15.90 -37.23 40.89
C TRP A 9 -15.39 -37.45 39.47
N SER A 10 -16.05 -38.30 38.69
CA SER A 10 -15.82 -38.34 37.25
C SER A 10 -16.75 -37.32 36.61
N VAL A 11 -16.21 -36.14 36.28
CA VAL A 11 -16.86 -35.19 35.37
C VAL A 11 -16.55 -35.68 33.96
N GLY A 12 -17.51 -36.39 33.37
CA GLY A 12 -17.46 -36.84 32.00
C GLY A 12 -17.51 -35.66 31.02
N ALA A 13 -16.43 -35.51 30.27
CA ALA A 13 -16.32 -34.89 28.96
C ALA A 13 -16.87 -33.45 28.82
N SER A 14 -15.95 -32.48 29.01
CA SER A 14 -16.04 -31.19 28.32
C SER A 14 -16.12 -31.44 26.81
N ALA A 15 -17.27 -31.13 26.22
CA ALA A 15 -17.37 -30.92 24.78
C ALA A 15 -16.45 -29.75 24.42
N LYS A 16 -15.25 -30.08 23.90
CA LYS A 16 -14.39 -29.11 23.22
C LYS A 16 -15.20 -28.57 22.04
N VAL A 17 -15.79 -27.39 22.21
CA VAL A 17 -16.21 -26.56 21.08
C VAL A 17 -14.93 -26.13 20.39
N VAL A 18 -14.50 -26.94 19.43
CA VAL A 18 -13.55 -26.51 18.40
C VAL A 18 -14.30 -25.45 17.62
N LEU A 19 -14.02 -24.17 17.91
CA LEU A 19 -14.36 -23.09 16.99
C LEU A 19 -13.48 -23.30 15.76
N GLU A 20 -13.93 -24.17 14.86
CA GLU A 20 -13.51 -24.09 13.48
C GLU A 20 -13.89 -22.68 13.03
N ARG A 21 -12.88 -21.82 12.88
CA ARG A 21 -13.01 -20.60 12.09
C ARG A 21 -13.34 -21.06 10.68
N SER A 22 -14.62 -21.26 10.41
CA SER A 22 -15.14 -21.35 9.06
C SER A 22 -14.54 -20.17 8.32
N ARG A 23 -13.81 -20.45 7.24
CA ARG A 23 -13.45 -19.45 6.22
C ARG A 23 -14.73 -19.05 5.47
N GLU A 24 -15.74 -18.65 6.21
CA GLU A 24 -16.98 -18.16 5.66
C GLU A 24 -16.67 -16.79 5.10
N ALA A 25 -16.75 -16.69 3.77
CA ALA A 25 -16.48 -15.44 3.08
C ALA A 25 -17.35 -14.34 3.70
N ALA A 26 -16.75 -13.21 4.06
CA ALA A 26 -17.40 -12.09 4.75
C ALA A 26 -18.80 -11.79 4.19
N PRO A 27 -19.78 -11.30 4.96
CA PRO A 27 -21.10 -10.98 4.44
C PRO A 27 -21.03 -10.07 3.20
N ALA A 28 -21.96 -10.26 2.25
CA ALA A 28 -21.91 -9.60 0.93
C ALA A 28 -21.72 -8.07 0.97
N PRO A 29 -22.35 -7.31 1.90
CA PRO A 29 -22.10 -5.88 2.03
C PRO A 29 -20.65 -5.51 2.36
N LEU A 30 -19.97 -6.29 3.22
CA LEU A 30 -18.56 -6.07 3.55
C LEU A 30 -17.65 -6.38 2.37
N ARG A 31 -17.94 -7.45 1.60
CA ARG A 31 -17.20 -7.74 0.35
C ARG A 31 -17.33 -6.61 -0.67
N LEU A 32 -18.48 -5.95 -0.72
CA LEU A 32 -18.69 -4.79 -1.59
C LEU A 32 -17.89 -3.59 -1.11
N ALA A 33 -17.90 -3.29 0.19
CA ALA A 33 -17.10 -2.22 0.79
C ALA A 33 -15.59 -2.41 0.56
N HIS A 34 -15.07 -3.64 0.77
CA HIS A 34 -13.66 -3.95 0.51
C HIS A 34 -13.29 -3.79 -0.97
N ARG A 35 -14.20 -4.14 -1.89
CA ARG A 35 -14.01 -3.94 -3.33
C ARG A 35 -14.04 -2.45 -3.69
N GLN A 36 -14.95 -1.67 -3.12
CA GLN A 36 -15.00 -0.23 -3.32
C GLN A 36 -13.71 0.44 -2.83
N ALA A 37 -13.22 0.09 -1.64
CA ALA A 37 -11.97 0.63 -1.13
C ALA A 37 -10.76 0.32 -2.04
N ARG A 38 -10.68 -0.92 -2.57
CA ARG A 38 -9.65 -1.28 -3.56
C ARG A 38 -9.79 -0.49 -4.86
N HIS A 39 -11.02 -0.23 -5.30
CA HIS A 39 -11.30 0.60 -6.47
C HIS A 39 -10.82 2.04 -6.26
N GLU A 40 -11.17 2.65 -5.12
CA GLU A 40 -10.75 4.00 -4.74
C GLU A 40 -9.23 4.13 -4.66
N LEU A 41 -8.56 3.17 -4.04
CA LEU A 41 -7.09 3.11 -4.00
C LEU A 41 -6.51 3.10 -5.42
N GLY A 42 -7.07 2.30 -6.34
CA GLY A 42 -6.63 2.27 -7.73
C GLY A 42 -6.81 3.59 -8.48
N LEU A 43 -7.92 4.30 -8.24
CA LEU A 43 -8.15 5.64 -8.80
C LEU A 43 -7.11 6.64 -8.27
N LEU A 44 -6.88 6.64 -6.96
CA LEU A 44 -5.89 7.49 -6.30
C LEU A 44 -4.47 7.22 -6.82
N CYS A 45 -4.06 5.96 -6.92
CA CYS A 45 -2.79 5.55 -7.53
C CYS A 45 -2.65 6.10 -8.96
N SER A 46 -3.70 5.98 -9.78
CA SER A 46 -3.68 6.50 -11.14
C SER A 46 -3.57 8.03 -11.21
N LEU A 47 -4.17 8.76 -10.25
CA LEU A 47 -4.08 10.22 -10.15
C LEU A 47 -2.68 10.66 -9.74
N ILE A 48 -2.09 9.99 -8.75
CA ILE A 48 -0.73 10.25 -8.31
C ILE A 48 0.25 10.06 -9.48
N LEU A 49 0.17 8.93 -10.20
CA LEU A 49 1.04 8.67 -11.36
C LEU A 49 0.75 9.57 -12.57
N ALA A 50 -0.40 10.24 -12.60
CA ALA A 50 -0.72 11.22 -13.63
C ALA A 50 0.04 12.54 -13.45
N ASN A 51 0.52 12.83 -12.25
CA ASN A 51 1.24 14.05 -11.95
C ASN A 51 2.60 14.06 -12.69
N PRO A 52 2.85 15.06 -13.56
CA PRO A 52 4.15 15.25 -14.22
C PRO A 52 5.34 15.26 -13.25
N ALA A 53 5.15 15.76 -12.04
CA ALA A 53 6.20 15.85 -11.02
C ALA A 53 6.62 14.49 -10.44
N SER A 54 5.83 13.42 -10.62
CA SER A 54 6.08 12.11 -9.99
C SER A 54 7.44 11.50 -10.36
N ALA A 55 7.91 11.69 -11.59
CA ALA A 55 9.22 11.19 -12.00
C ALA A 55 10.34 11.93 -11.29
N ALA A 56 10.26 13.26 -11.23
CA ALA A 56 11.25 14.11 -10.58
C ALA A 56 11.28 13.90 -9.05
N THR A 57 10.13 13.77 -8.39
CA THR A 57 10.08 13.52 -6.94
C THR A 57 10.60 12.14 -6.59
N LEU A 58 10.31 11.13 -7.41
CA LEU A 58 10.85 9.78 -7.24
C LEU A 58 12.37 9.74 -7.42
N ALA A 59 12.92 10.41 -8.44
CA ALA A 59 14.38 10.51 -8.62
C ALA A 59 15.06 11.15 -7.40
N LYS A 60 14.48 12.25 -6.89
CA LYS A 60 15.02 13.00 -5.73
C LYS A 60 14.97 12.24 -4.41
N LEU A 61 14.14 11.20 -4.30
CA LEU A 61 14.10 10.36 -3.10
C LEU A 61 15.46 9.69 -2.85
N VAL A 62 16.18 9.37 -3.92
CA VAL A 62 17.43 8.60 -3.87
C VAL A 62 18.65 9.49 -3.60
N ASP A 63 18.59 10.76 -4.04
CA ASP A 63 19.76 11.65 -4.06
C ASP A 63 19.87 12.58 -2.84
N SER A 64 19.07 12.38 -1.78
CA SER A 64 18.86 13.40 -0.74
C SER A 64 18.90 12.83 0.68
N GLU A 65 19.72 13.43 1.55
CA GLU A 65 19.68 13.21 3.01
C GLU A 65 18.42 13.77 3.69
N VAL A 66 17.66 14.63 2.98
CA VAL A 66 16.40 15.22 3.46
C VAL A 66 15.22 14.30 3.15
N GLU A 67 14.31 14.14 4.11
CA GLU A 67 13.02 13.44 3.96
C GLU A 67 12.23 13.96 2.74
N ARG A 68 11.87 13.07 1.80
CA ARG A 68 11.10 13.40 0.57
C ARG A 68 9.76 12.65 0.53
N PRO A 69 8.73 13.15 1.23
CA PRO A 69 7.44 12.45 1.31
C PRO A 69 6.77 12.28 -0.06
N GLU A 70 7.00 13.17 -1.02
CA GLU A 70 6.42 13.08 -2.36
C GLU A 70 7.04 11.97 -3.21
N GLY A 71 8.34 11.73 -3.06
CA GLY A 71 9.03 10.61 -3.71
C GLY A 71 8.56 9.28 -3.14
N ALA A 72 8.52 9.18 -1.81
CA ALA A 72 8.03 8.02 -1.08
C ALA A 72 6.55 7.69 -1.40
N LEU A 73 5.70 8.70 -1.59
CA LEU A 73 4.32 8.51 -2.03
C LEU A 73 4.24 7.79 -3.38
N VAL A 74 4.94 8.33 -4.40
CA VAL A 74 4.96 7.76 -5.76
C VAL A 74 5.48 6.33 -5.71
N LEU A 75 6.45 6.10 -4.84
CA LEU A 75 7.06 4.82 -4.65
C LEU A 75 6.12 3.76 -4.09
N GLY A 76 5.42 4.08 -3.00
CA GLY A 76 4.43 3.18 -2.43
C GLY A 76 3.32 2.85 -3.44
N VAL A 77 2.93 3.81 -4.29
CA VAL A 77 1.98 3.56 -5.38
C VAL A 77 2.51 2.54 -6.39
N LEU A 78 3.76 2.68 -6.83
CA LEU A 78 4.37 1.75 -7.78
C LEU A 78 4.48 0.34 -7.21
N LEU A 79 4.91 0.21 -5.95
CA LEU A 79 5.01 -1.06 -5.24
C LEU A 79 3.65 -1.74 -5.09
N ASN A 80 2.61 -0.99 -4.70
CA ASN A 80 1.25 -1.52 -4.58
C ASN A 80 0.74 -2.08 -5.91
N LEU A 81 0.96 -1.36 -7.01
CA LEU A 81 0.58 -1.82 -8.34
C LEU A 81 1.47 -2.97 -8.88
N ALA A 82 2.61 -3.22 -8.26
CA ALA A 82 3.50 -4.36 -8.55
C ALA A 82 3.28 -5.56 -7.62
N ASP A 83 2.24 -5.50 -6.78
CA ASP A 83 1.89 -6.49 -5.75
C ASP A 83 2.94 -6.62 -4.61
N TYR A 84 3.71 -5.57 -4.33
CA TYR A 84 4.53 -5.45 -3.11
C TYR A 84 3.79 -4.68 -2.02
N GLU A 85 2.83 -5.34 -1.37
CA GLU A 85 1.93 -4.67 -0.41
C GLU A 85 2.66 -4.13 0.83
N GLU A 86 3.59 -4.90 1.40
CA GLU A 86 4.30 -4.53 2.63
C GLU A 86 5.26 -3.36 2.39
N GLY A 87 6.02 -3.41 1.30
CA GLY A 87 6.86 -2.29 0.87
C GLY A 87 6.02 -1.05 0.55
N ALA A 88 4.87 -1.20 -0.09
CA ALA A 88 3.97 -0.09 -0.35
C ALA A 88 3.49 0.58 0.94
N ARG A 89 3.06 -0.23 1.91
CA ARG A 89 2.63 0.24 3.23
C ARG A 89 3.75 1.01 3.92
N PHE A 90 4.96 0.46 3.99
CA PHE A 90 6.11 1.12 4.61
C PHE A 90 6.34 2.52 4.02
N TRP A 91 6.41 2.64 2.70
CA TRP A 91 6.66 3.93 2.05
C TRP A 91 5.51 4.92 2.20
N TRP A 92 4.26 4.45 2.27
CA TRP A 92 3.15 5.32 2.60
C TRP A 92 3.16 5.78 4.05
N GLU A 93 3.54 4.92 5.00
CA GLU A 93 3.67 5.30 6.41
C GLU A 93 4.78 6.36 6.58
N PHE A 94 5.93 6.16 5.92
CA PHE A 94 7.00 7.15 5.84
C PHE A 94 6.51 8.49 5.25
N ALA A 95 5.87 8.45 4.08
CA ALA A 95 5.40 9.65 3.41
C ALA A 95 4.32 10.39 4.22
N ALA A 96 3.43 9.67 4.90
CA ALA A 96 2.42 10.25 5.77
C ALA A 96 3.04 10.85 7.04
N GLY A 97 4.06 10.23 7.61
CA GLY A 97 4.89 10.78 8.69
C GLY A 97 5.56 12.10 8.27
N GLY A 98 6.01 12.20 7.01
CA GLY A 98 6.51 13.42 6.39
C GLY A 98 5.44 14.41 5.90
N GLY A 99 4.16 14.23 6.25
CA GLY A 99 3.09 15.20 5.98
C GLY A 99 2.28 14.97 4.69
N SER A 100 2.45 13.83 4.00
CA SER A 100 1.68 13.53 2.79
C SER A 100 0.25 13.04 3.10
N HIS A 101 -0.73 13.94 2.93
CA HIS A 101 -2.15 13.57 3.06
C HIS A 101 -2.59 12.50 2.04
N LEU A 102 -1.98 12.48 0.85
CA LEU A 102 -2.26 11.45 -0.17
C LEU A 102 -1.74 10.07 0.25
N ALA A 103 -0.60 10.00 0.96
CA ALA A 103 -0.09 8.74 1.49
C ALA A 103 -1.00 8.20 2.60
N ALA A 104 -1.44 9.07 3.52
CA ALA A 104 -2.44 8.72 4.53
C ALA A 104 -3.77 8.25 3.89
N SER A 105 -4.19 8.89 2.79
CA SER A 105 -5.36 8.46 2.02
C SER A 105 -5.17 7.07 1.38
N CYS A 106 -3.96 6.76 0.86
CA CYS A 106 -3.64 5.42 0.35
C CYS A 106 -3.75 4.37 1.45
N LEU A 107 -3.19 4.64 2.64
CA LEU A 107 -3.27 3.75 3.79
C LEU A 107 -4.72 3.53 4.26
N TRP A 108 -5.52 4.60 4.30
CA TRP A 108 -6.94 4.49 4.63
C TRP A 108 -7.67 3.49 3.71
N PHE A 109 -7.55 3.64 2.39
CA PHE A 109 -8.18 2.72 1.44
C PHE A 109 -7.56 1.32 1.48
N TRP A 110 -6.25 1.21 1.73
CA TRP A 110 -5.56 -0.06 1.87
C TRP A 110 -6.12 -0.87 3.05
N HIS A 111 -6.16 -0.29 4.25
CA HIS A 111 -6.73 -0.92 5.45
C HIS A 111 -8.23 -1.21 5.30
N GLN A 112 -9.01 -0.31 4.68
CA GLN A 112 -10.43 -0.57 4.36
C GLN A 112 -10.60 -1.79 3.44
N SER A 113 -9.74 -1.94 2.43
CA SER A 113 -9.82 -3.06 1.49
C SER A 113 -9.50 -4.43 2.11
N ARG A 114 -8.89 -4.41 3.31
CA ARG A 114 -8.47 -5.58 4.10
C ARG A 114 -9.39 -5.87 5.27
N GLY A 115 -10.37 -5.01 5.53
CA GLY A 115 -11.27 -5.15 6.68
C GLY A 115 -10.60 -4.83 8.01
N GLU A 116 -9.71 -3.85 8.03
CA GLU A 116 -8.97 -3.36 9.20
C GLU A 116 -9.55 -2.00 9.64
N PRO A 117 -10.75 -1.95 10.27
CA PRO A 117 -11.51 -0.71 10.44
C PRO A 117 -10.85 0.30 11.39
N ARG A 118 -10.09 -0.17 12.39
CA ARG A 118 -9.41 0.68 13.35
C ARG A 118 -8.29 1.48 12.67
N ASP A 119 -7.43 0.79 11.92
CA ASP A 119 -6.32 1.42 11.21
C ASP A 119 -6.83 2.30 10.08
N ALA A 120 -7.87 1.85 9.37
CA ALA A 120 -8.57 2.67 8.39
C ALA A 120 -9.08 3.99 8.97
N GLN A 121 -9.73 3.97 10.13
CA GLN A 121 -10.23 5.18 10.78
C GLN A 121 -9.10 6.11 11.20
N PHE A 122 -8.01 5.55 11.75
CA PHE A 122 -6.82 6.30 12.12
C PHE A 122 -6.24 7.04 10.91
N TRP A 123 -6.00 6.32 9.80
CA TRP A 123 -5.41 6.91 8.60
C TRP A 123 -6.33 7.88 7.88
N ARG A 124 -7.65 7.66 7.92
CA ARG A 124 -8.63 8.63 7.43
C ARG A 124 -8.51 9.95 8.18
N HIS A 125 -8.50 9.90 9.51
CA HIS A 125 -8.37 11.11 10.32
C HIS A 125 -7.04 11.82 10.06
N GLN A 126 -5.95 11.06 9.92
CA GLN A 126 -4.65 11.63 9.59
C GLN A 126 -4.63 12.26 8.19
N ALA A 127 -5.30 11.66 7.21
CA ALA A 127 -5.43 12.24 5.87
C ALA A 127 -6.22 13.55 5.89
N GLU A 128 -7.34 13.60 6.61
CA GLU A 128 -8.15 14.81 6.79
C GLU A 128 -7.32 15.92 7.47
N LYS A 129 -6.65 15.60 8.58
CA LYS A 129 -5.77 16.55 9.31
C LYS A 129 -4.65 17.11 8.42
N LEU A 130 -3.93 16.25 7.71
CA LEU A 130 -2.82 16.67 6.84
C LEU A 130 -3.28 17.44 5.61
N ALA A 131 -4.53 17.24 5.15
CA ALA A 131 -5.10 17.98 4.04
C ALA A 131 -5.43 19.43 4.42
N ASP A 132 -5.76 19.68 5.69
CA ASP A 132 -6.02 21.01 6.23
C ASP A 132 -4.73 21.82 6.49
N GLU A 133 -3.57 21.16 6.54
CA GLU A 133 -2.29 21.83 6.72
C GLU A 133 -1.86 22.60 5.45
N PRO A 134 -1.20 23.77 5.59
CA PRO A 134 -0.72 24.54 4.45
C PRO A 134 0.29 23.71 3.66
N GLN A 135 -0.10 23.29 2.46
CA GLN A 135 0.78 22.56 1.56
C GLN A 135 1.91 23.49 1.11
N PRO A 136 3.18 23.06 1.16
CA PRO A 136 4.27 23.87 0.67
C PRO A 136 4.03 24.23 -0.80
N GLN A 137 4.10 25.53 -1.09
CA GLN A 137 3.78 26.15 -2.38
C GLN A 137 4.68 25.73 -3.56
N TRP A 138 5.53 24.71 -3.41
CA TRP A 138 6.46 24.25 -4.44
C TRP A 138 5.78 23.41 -5.54
N ARG A 139 4.69 23.93 -6.10
CA ARG A 139 4.13 23.51 -7.39
C ARG A 139 4.87 24.24 -8.51
N MET A 140 6.14 23.89 -8.71
CA MET A 140 6.72 24.15 -10.02
C MET A 140 6.03 23.19 -11.01
N PRO A 141 5.48 23.69 -12.13
CA PRO A 141 5.14 22.81 -13.25
C PRO A 141 6.44 22.10 -13.64
N SER A 142 6.53 20.81 -13.37
CA SER A 142 7.63 20.04 -13.93
C SER A 142 7.39 19.95 -15.44
N PRO A 143 8.32 20.40 -16.30
CA PRO A 143 8.20 20.19 -17.75
C PRO A 143 8.32 18.70 -18.12
N GLU A 144 8.58 17.83 -17.14
CA GLU A 144 8.72 16.42 -17.34
C GLU A 144 7.41 15.74 -17.76
N ARG A 145 7.54 14.72 -18.60
CA ARG A 145 6.42 13.83 -18.91
C ARG A 145 6.07 13.00 -17.67
N PRO A 146 4.79 12.66 -17.45
CA PRO A 146 4.39 11.75 -16.39
C PRO A 146 5.21 10.46 -16.41
N LEU A 147 5.56 9.95 -15.23
CA LEU A 147 6.36 8.73 -15.07
C LEU A 147 5.78 7.55 -15.84
N VAL A 148 4.44 7.47 -15.87
CA VAL A 148 3.70 6.40 -16.52
C VAL A 148 2.90 6.96 -17.71
N PRO A 149 3.11 6.43 -18.94
CA PRO A 149 2.38 6.86 -20.13
C PRO A 149 0.87 6.77 -19.97
N ARG A 150 0.13 7.61 -20.71
CA ARG A 150 -1.34 7.67 -20.65
C ARG A 150 -2.00 6.31 -20.89
N ARG A 151 -1.45 5.49 -21.79
CA ARG A 151 -1.98 4.14 -22.10
C ARG A 151 -1.93 3.21 -20.88
N VAL A 152 -0.79 3.13 -20.20
CA VAL A 152 -0.62 2.29 -19.01
C VAL A 152 -1.54 2.77 -17.88
N ARG A 153 -1.68 4.09 -17.69
CA ARG A 153 -2.66 4.63 -16.73
C ARG A 153 -4.11 4.30 -17.12
N ALA A 154 -4.45 4.34 -18.41
CA ALA A 154 -5.77 3.94 -18.89
C ALA A 154 -6.06 2.46 -18.63
N ASP A 155 -5.07 1.57 -18.77
CA ASP A 155 -5.21 0.14 -18.47
C ASP A 155 -5.44 -0.12 -16.99
N ILE A 156 -4.72 0.60 -16.11
CA ILE A 156 -4.94 0.56 -14.66
C ILE A 156 -6.39 0.96 -14.34
N LEU A 157 -6.87 2.08 -14.91
CA LEU A 157 -8.25 2.55 -14.70
C LEU A 157 -9.29 1.59 -15.29
N ALA A 158 -9.02 0.98 -16.45
CA ALA A 158 -9.91 0.01 -17.08
C ALA A 158 -10.08 -1.24 -16.18
N ARG A 159 -8.99 -1.73 -15.59
CA ARG A 159 -9.03 -2.81 -14.59
C ARG A 159 -9.89 -2.44 -13.38
N CYS A 160 -9.71 -1.24 -12.83
CA CYS A 160 -10.53 -0.76 -11.71
C CYS A 160 -12.03 -0.77 -12.07
N LYS A 161 -12.39 -0.29 -13.27
CA LYS A 161 -13.80 -0.28 -13.76
C LYS A 161 -14.39 -1.67 -13.94
N GLN A 162 -13.55 -2.66 -14.23
CA GLN A 162 -13.95 -4.07 -14.36
C GLN A 162 -13.98 -4.80 -12.99
N GLY A 163 -13.67 -4.10 -11.89
CA GLY A 163 -13.57 -4.70 -10.56
C GLY A 163 -12.34 -5.58 -10.36
N LEU A 164 -11.35 -5.49 -11.26
CA LEU A 164 -10.07 -6.20 -11.16
C LEU A 164 -9.07 -5.37 -10.33
N ALA A 165 -8.13 -6.06 -9.69
CA ALA A 165 -7.04 -5.39 -8.98
C ALA A 165 -6.20 -4.53 -9.96
N PRO A 166 -5.93 -3.26 -9.61
CA PRO A 166 -5.07 -2.41 -10.42
C PRO A 166 -3.64 -2.95 -10.39
N ARG A 167 -3.01 -3.08 -11.56
CA ARG A 167 -1.64 -3.61 -11.68
C ARG A 167 -0.85 -2.89 -12.76
N LEU A 168 0.45 -2.77 -12.54
CA LEU A 168 1.41 -2.36 -13.56
C LEU A 168 1.58 -3.46 -14.62
N PRO A 169 1.97 -3.09 -15.85
CA PRO A 169 2.45 -4.04 -16.84
C PRO A 169 3.61 -4.87 -16.29
N ALA A 170 3.69 -6.14 -16.71
CA ALA A 170 4.66 -7.10 -16.17
C ALA A 170 6.12 -6.63 -16.27
N ARG A 171 6.49 -5.95 -17.37
CA ARG A 171 7.85 -5.40 -17.54
C ARG A 171 8.18 -4.33 -16.52
N MET A 172 7.25 -3.44 -16.20
CA MET A 172 7.46 -2.41 -15.18
C MET A 172 7.50 -3.03 -13.78
N ALA A 173 6.60 -3.98 -13.50
CA ALA A 173 6.63 -4.70 -12.22
C ALA A 173 7.95 -5.48 -12.03
N ALA A 174 8.53 -6.02 -13.11
CA ALA A 174 9.81 -6.71 -13.08
C ALA A 174 10.97 -5.78 -12.69
N VAL A 175 11.00 -4.53 -13.19
CA VAL A 175 12.00 -3.53 -12.79
C VAL A 175 11.97 -3.30 -11.28
N LEU A 176 10.77 -3.18 -10.71
CA LEU A 176 10.58 -2.99 -9.27
C LEU A 176 10.99 -4.23 -8.45
N LYS A 177 10.69 -5.43 -8.97
CA LYS A 177 11.05 -6.73 -8.37
C LYS A 177 12.56 -7.02 -8.40
N SER A 178 13.28 -6.45 -9.35
CA SER A 178 14.72 -6.65 -9.51
C SER A 178 15.58 -5.70 -8.68
N LEU A 179 14.96 -4.79 -7.92
CA LEU A 179 15.71 -3.86 -7.08
C LEU A 179 16.40 -4.63 -5.94
N PRO A 180 17.68 -4.33 -5.66
CA PRO A 180 18.41 -5.04 -4.62
C PRO A 180 17.77 -4.79 -3.26
N VAL A 181 17.49 -5.86 -2.52
CA VAL A 181 17.04 -5.77 -1.13
C VAL A 181 18.28 -5.75 -0.24
N GLN A 182 18.34 -4.82 0.70
CA GLN A 182 19.43 -4.76 1.68
C GLN A 182 19.05 -5.65 2.87
N ASP A 183 19.90 -6.63 3.19
CA ASP A 183 19.61 -7.72 4.15
C ASP A 183 20.19 -7.44 5.56
N ASP A 184 20.39 -6.17 5.94
CA ASP A 184 21.22 -5.83 7.10
C ASP A 184 20.46 -5.42 8.38
N HIS A 185 19.11 -5.36 8.38
CA HIS A 185 18.34 -4.93 9.55
C HIS A 185 17.25 -5.94 9.96
N HIS A 186 17.54 -6.72 11.01
CA HIS A 186 16.68 -7.77 11.58
C HIS A 186 15.27 -7.31 12.03
N ASP A 187 15.05 -6.01 12.22
CA ASP A 187 13.82 -5.43 12.78
C ASP A 187 12.92 -4.71 11.75
N TRP A 188 13.36 -4.56 10.49
CA TRP A 188 12.61 -3.85 9.46
C TRP A 188 12.20 -4.78 8.31
N PRO A 189 11.05 -4.56 7.66
CA PRO A 189 10.68 -5.29 6.45
C PRO A 189 11.77 -5.16 5.38
N GLU A 190 11.92 -6.18 4.53
CA GLU A 190 12.78 -6.14 3.35
C GLU A 190 12.35 -5.01 2.40
N VAL A 191 12.92 -3.82 2.55
CA VAL A 191 12.65 -2.68 1.67
C VAL A 191 13.64 -2.69 0.50
N PRO A 192 13.18 -2.74 -0.76
CA PRO A 192 14.07 -2.64 -1.91
C PRO A 192 14.86 -1.33 -1.88
N HIS A 193 16.16 -1.40 -2.16
CA HIS A 193 17.03 -0.23 -2.28
C HIS A 193 16.77 0.44 -3.63
N TRP A 194 16.43 1.72 -3.59
CA TRP A 194 16.06 2.50 -4.77
C TRP A 194 17.32 3.10 -5.38
N SER A 195 17.59 2.80 -6.66
CA SER A 195 18.69 3.41 -7.40
C SER A 195 18.22 4.66 -8.16
N PRO A 196 19.08 5.67 -8.39
CA PRO A 196 18.70 6.87 -9.15
C PRO A 196 18.21 6.53 -10.57
N ASP A 197 18.76 5.45 -11.15
CA ASP A 197 18.43 4.97 -12.48
C ASP A 197 17.06 4.27 -12.58
N VAL A 198 16.39 3.99 -11.45
CA VAL A 198 15.09 3.30 -11.45
C VAL A 198 14.04 4.04 -12.29
N VAL A 199 14.08 5.37 -12.29
CA VAL A 199 13.17 6.20 -13.09
C VAL A 199 13.41 5.99 -14.58
N CYS A 200 14.67 5.91 -15.00
CA CYS A 200 15.05 5.64 -16.39
C CYS A 200 14.59 4.23 -16.81
N HIS A 201 14.83 3.22 -15.98
CA HIS A 201 14.40 1.85 -16.25
C HIS A 201 12.87 1.70 -16.30
N LEU A 202 12.14 2.37 -15.41
CA LEU A 202 10.68 2.38 -15.42
C LEU A 202 10.11 3.05 -16.68
N LYS A 203 10.66 4.19 -17.09
CA LYS A 203 10.25 4.87 -18.34
C LYS A 203 10.53 3.98 -19.56
N ALA A 204 11.71 3.38 -19.65
CA ALA A 204 12.07 2.47 -20.74
C ALA A 204 11.18 1.21 -20.78
N ALA A 205 10.89 0.62 -19.62
CA ALA A 205 9.97 -0.51 -19.54
C ALA A 205 8.55 -0.12 -19.98
N ALA A 206 8.09 1.08 -19.61
CA ALA A 206 6.76 1.58 -19.94
C ALA A 206 6.58 1.90 -21.42
N GLU A 207 7.63 2.33 -22.12
CA GLU A 207 7.59 2.60 -23.57
C GLU A 207 7.46 1.33 -24.42
N ASN A 208 7.96 0.21 -23.91
CA ASN A 208 7.95 -1.09 -24.58
C ASN A 208 6.81 -2.00 -24.11
N CYS A 209 5.81 -1.47 -23.41
CA CYS A 209 4.57 -2.18 -23.05
C CYS A 209 3.45 -1.93 -24.06
#